data_AF-G7K4B4-F1
#
_entry.id   AF-G7K4B4-F1
#
_cell.length_a   1.000
_cell.length_b   1.000
_cell.length_c   1.000
_cell.angle_alpha   90.00
_cell.angle_beta   90.00
_cell.angle_gamma   90.00
#
_symmetry.space_group_name_H-M   'P 1'
#
loop_
_entity.id
_entity.type
_entity.pdbx_description
1 polymer ?
#
loop_
_entity_poly.entity_id
_entity_poly.type
_entity_poly.pdbx_seq_one_letter_code
_entity_poly.pdbx_strand_id
1 'polypeptide(L)'
;MILGSIQIIYADSTSFGQRNLKKRIAYSSVSHMGFIISEIGSISDIGLNRAVLQIISHGFIGATIFFLAGTSYDKLCLLYLDEMGGMAIPMPKIFTIFTILSMTSLALSGMSGFVAKLIVFFWNNY
;
A
#
# COMPACT_ATOMS: atom_id res chain seq x y z
N MET A 1 17.59 7.90 1.91
CA MET A 1 16.99 7.67 3.25
C MET A 1 16.23 8.90 3.76
N ILE A 2 16.88 10.05 4.01
CA ILE A 2 16.19 11.27 4.49
C ILE A 2 15.04 11.72 3.58
N LEU A 3 15.26 11.76 2.27
CA LEU A 3 14.22 12.08 1.28
C LEU A 3 13.03 11.11 1.33
N GLY A 4 13.29 9.82 1.50
CA GLY A 4 12.26 8.79 1.62
C GLY A 4 11.42 8.97 2.89
N SER A 5 12.06 9.28 4.03
CA SER A 5 11.36 9.57 5.28
C SER A 5 10.48 10.82 5.18
N ILE A 6 10.97 11.89 4.54
CA ILE A 6 10.18 13.11 4.31
C ILE A 6 8.98 12.79 3.40
N GLN A 7 9.19 12.00 2.34
CA GLN A 7 8.13 11.59 1.42
C GLN A 7 7.05 10.78 2.12
N ILE A 8 7.40 9.82 2.98
CA ILE A 8 6.44 9.01 3.75
C ILE A 8 5.56 9.93 4.60
N ILE A 9 6.17 10.79 5.42
CA ILE A 9 5.45 11.68 6.34
C ILE A 9 4.55 12.66 5.56
N TYR A 10 5.07 13.23 4.47
CA TYR A 10 4.32 14.18 3.66
C TYR A 10 3.15 13.50 2.92
N ALA A 11 3.38 12.34 2.32
CA ALA A 11 2.36 11.60 1.59
C ALA A 11 1.26 11.06 2.52
N ASP A 12 1.61 10.57 3.71
CA ASP A 12 0.64 10.08 4.68
C ASP A 12 -0.25 11.22 5.22
N SER A 13 0.36 12.35 5.56
CA SER A 13 -0.37 13.54 6.03
C SER A 13 -1.31 14.08 4.95
N THR A 14 -0.81 14.21 3.71
CA THR A 14 -1.63 14.67 2.58
C THR A 14 -2.71 13.67 2.16
N SER A 15 -2.47 12.36 2.31
CA SER A 15 -3.44 11.29 2.08
C SER A 15 -4.60 11.35 3.06
N PHE A 16 -4.33 11.57 4.36
CA PHE A 16 -5.36 11.64 5.39
C PHE A 16 -6.36 12.78 5.13
N GLY A 17 -5.89 13.90 4.57
CA GLY A 17 -6.75 15.03 4.18
C GLY A 17 -7.57 14.84 2.90
N GLN A 18 -7.37 13.76 2.13
CA GLN A 18 -8.13 13.52 0.90
C GLN A 18 -9.53 13.00 1.17
N ARG A 19 -10.55 13.75 0.76
CA ARG A 19 -11.95 13.30 0.78
C ARG A 19 -12.30 12.34 -0.35
N ASN A 20 -11.55 12.36 -1.45
CA ASN A 20 -11.80 11.49 -2.59
C ASN A 20 -11.09 10.14 -2.42
N LEU A 21 -11.83 9.04 -2.53
CA LEU A 21 -11.32 7.69 -2.29
C LEU A 21 -10.16 7.32 -3.23
N LYS A 22 -10.29 7.57 -4.54
CA LYS A 22 -9.23 7.26 -5.52
C LYS A 22 -7.97 8.07 -5.25
N LYS A 23 -8.10 9.36 -4.90
CA LYS A 23 -6.96 10.20 -4.53
C LYS A 23 -6.28 9.68 -3.26
N ARG A 24 -7.05 9.31 -2.23
CA ARG A 24 -6.50 8.78 -0.97
C ARG A 24 -5.66 7.52 -1.19
N ILE A 25 -6.15 6.59 -2.01
CA ILE A 25 -5.41 5.38 -2.39
C ILE A 25 -4.13 5.74 -3.17
N ALA A 26 -4.20 6.70 -4.09
CA ALA A 26 -3.05 7.16 -4.86
C ALA A 26 -1.96 7.77 -3.95
N TYR A 27 -2.32 8.68 -3.04
CA TYR A 27 -1.37 9.30 -2.11
C TYR A 27 -0.79 8.29 -1.11
N SER A 28 -1.59 7.31 -0.65
CA SER A 28 -1.06 6.20 0.15
C SER A 28 -0.01 5.38 -0.62
N SER A 29 -0.19 5.18 -1.92
CA SER A 29 0.82 4.53 -2.77
C SER A 29 2.11 5.37 -2.82
N VAL A 30 2.00 6.70 -2.96
CA VAL A 30 3.19 7.60 -2.94
C VAL A 30 4.00 7.47 -1.65
N SER A 31 3.34 7.23 -0.50
CA SER A 31 4.02 6.96 0.78
C SER A 31 4.80 5.63 0.73
N HIS A 32 4.18 4.54 0.25
CA HIS A 32 4.85 3.25 0.09
C HIS A 32 6.10 3.32 -0.79
N MET A 33 6.08 4.17 -1.82
CA MET A 33 7.25 4.43 -2.68
C MET A 33 8.41 5.11 -1.93
N GLY A 34 8.12 5.87 -0.88
CA GLY A 34 9.16 6.43 0.00
C GLY A 34 9.96 5.35 0.76
N PHE A 35 9.32 4.22 1.10
CA PHE A 35 10.04 3.07 1.69
C PHE A 35 11.00 2.45 0.69
N ILE A 36 10.58 2.25 -0.56
CA ILE A 36 11.42 1.70 -1.63
C ILE A 36 12.65 2.59 -1.88
N ILE A 37 12.47 3.92 -1.92
CA ILE A 37 13.58 4.87 -2.08
C ILE A 37 14.54 4.81 -0.88
N SER A 38 14.02 4.62 0.33
CA SER A 38 14.86 4.47 1.52
C SER A 38 15.65 3.15 1.49
N GLU A 39 15.04 2.07 1.04
CA GLU A 39 15.64 0.73 0.94
C GLU A 39 16.72 0.64 -0.15
N ILE A 40 16.46 1.20 -1.34
CA ILE A 40 17.47 1.32 -2.42
C ILE A 40 18.65 2.17 -1.94
N GLY A 41 18.38 3.25 -1.21
CA GLY A 41 19.40 4.13 -0.64
C GLY A 41 20.28 3.46 0.43
N SER A 42 19.93 2.27 0.91
CA SER A 42 20.75 1.50 1.85
C SER A 42 21.91 0.77 1.17
N ILE A 43 21.91 0.60 -0.17
CA ILE A 43 22.97 -0.04 -0.98
C ILE A 43 23.48 -1.36 -0.35
N SER A 44 22.56 -2.14 0.23
CA SER A 44 22.84 -3.43 0.87
C SER A 44 22.03 -4.50 0.15
N ASP A 45 22.56 -5.71 0.01
CA ASP A 45 21.86 -6.83 -0.62
C ASP A 45 20.50 -7.10 0.02
N ILE A 46 20.42 -6.96 1.36
CA ILE A 46 19.17 -7.10 2.11
C ILE A 46 18.21 -5.96 1.76
N GLY A 47 18.71 -4.72 1.67
CA GLY A 47 17.91 -3.54 1.31
C GLY A 47 17.35 -3.62 -0.12
N LEU A 48 18.15 -4.09 -1.07
CA LEU A 48 17.73 -4.27 -2.46
C LEU A 48 16.68 -5.38 -2.60
N ASN A 49 16.88 -6.52 -1.93
CA ASN A 49 15.87 -7.60 -1.90
C ASN A 49 14.56 -7.15 -1.26
N ARG A 50 14.61 -6.33 -0.21
CA ARG A 50 13.41 -5.70 0.38
C ARG A 50 12.69 -4.81 -0.62
N ALA A 51 13.42 -3.95 -1.32
CA ALA A 51 12.85 -3.04 -2.31
C ALA A 51 12.13 -3.80 -3.43
N VAL A 52 12.73 -4.88 -3.95
CA VAL A 52 12.12 -5.72 -4.99
C VAL A 52 10.83 -6.37 -4.50
N LEU A 53 10.84 -6.99 -3.31
CA LEU A 53 9.64 -7.60 -2.73
C LEU A 53 8.53 -6.56 -2.50
N GLN A 54 8.90 -5.36 -2.04
CA GLN A 54 7.98 -4.26 -1.82
C GLN A 54 7.35 -3.77 -3.12
N ILE A 55 8.12 -3.61 -4.21
CA ILE A 55 7.63 -3.18 -5.53
C ILE A 55 6.57 -4.16 -6.06
N ILE A 56 6.88 -5.46 -6.06
CA ILE A 56 5.99 -6.49 -6.61
C ILE A 56 4.69 -6.55 -5.79
N SER A 57 4.84 -6.63 -4.48
CA SER A 57 3.70 -6.83 -3.57
C SER A 57 2.81 -5.59 -3.51
N HIS A 58 3.40 -4.39 -3.46
CA HIS A 58 2.64 -3.14 -3.50
C HIS A 58 1.93 -2.95 -4.84
N GLY A 59 2.56 -3.33 -5.97
CA GLY A 59 1.92 -3.29 -7.28
C GLY A 59 0.67 -4.17 -7.35
N PHE A 60 0.75 -5.41 -6.85
CA PHE A 60 -0.37 -6.34 -6.83
C PHE A 60 -1.53 -5.86 -5.94
N ILE A 61 -1.22 -5.45 -4.71
CA ILE A 61 -2.23 -4.94 -3.77
C ILE A 61 -2.84 -3.64 -4.30
N GLY A 62 -2.02 -2.71 -4.80
CA GLY A 62 -2.44 -1.44 -5.38
C GLY A 62 -3.41 -1.64 -6.55
N ALA A 63 -3.06 -2.52 -7.51
CA ALA A 63 -3.94 -2.84 -8.63
C ALA A 63 -5.30 -3.40 -8.17
N THR A 64 -5.29 -4.28 -7.17
CA THR A 64 -6.52 -4.88 -6.64
C THR A 64 -7.38 -3.86 -5.89
N ILE A 65 -6.78 -2.98 -5.09
CA ILE A 65 -7.49 -1.90 -4.39
C ILE A 65 -8.06 -0.88 -5.37
N PHE A 66 -7.32 -0.51 -6.43
CA PHE A 66 -7.82 0.38 -7.49
C PHE A 66 -8.98 -0.25 -8.27
N PHE A 67 -8.89 -1.55 -8.56
CA PHE A 67 -9.98 -2.30 -9.18
C PHE A 67 -11.23 -2.31 -8.29
N LEU A 68 -11.08 -2.62 -6.99
CA LEU A 68 -12.20 -2.57 -6.04
C LEU A 68 -12.79 -1.16 -5.93
N ALA A 69 -11.96 -0.12 -5.85
CA ALA A 69 -12.40 1.27 -5.86
C ALA A 69 -13.20 1.63 -7.13
N GLY A 70 -12.79 1.12 -8.29
CA GLY A 70 -13.52 1.24 -9.55
C GLY A 70 -14.88 0.56 -9.51
N THR A 71 -14.94 -0.71 -9.10
CA THR A 71 -16.22 -1.44 -8.96
C THR A 71 -17.15 -0.85 -7.91
N SER A 72 -16.60 -0.21 -6.87
CA SER A 72 -17.37 0.50 -5.84
C SER A 72 -18.01 1.76 -6.40
N TYR A 73 -17.26 2.51 -7.21
CA TYR A 73 -17.78 3.68 -7.91
C TYR A 73 -18.87 3.31 -8.91
N ASP A 74 -18.71 2.22 -9.66
CA ASP A 74 -19.72 1.77 -10.64
C ASP A 74 -21.08 1.44 -10.01
N LYS A 75 -21.09 0.91 -8.78
CA LYS A 75 -22.34 0.54 -8.09
C LYS A 75 -22.97 1.64 -7.25
N LEU A 76 -22.16 2.53 -6.68
CA LEU A 76 -22.65 3.59 -5.79
C LEU A 76 -22.76 4.94 -6.49
N CYS A 77 -22.02 5.15 -7.58
CA CYS A 77 -21.78 6.46 -8.21
C CYS A 77 -21.24 7.54 -7.26
N LEU A 78 -20.63 7.13 -6.12
CA LEU A 78 -20.07 8.01 -5.10
C LEU A 78 -18.54 8.04 -5.15
N LEU A 79 -17.97 9.25 -5.09
CA LEU A 79 -16.51 9.49 -5.12
C LEU A 79 -15.94 9.94 -3.77
N TYR A 80 -16.78 10.48 -2.91
CA TYR A 80 -16.38 11.11 -1.65
C TYR A 80 -16.59 10.14 -0.49
N LEU A 81 -15.56 9.99 0.33
CA LEU A 81 -15.57 9.15 1.53
C LEU A 81 -16.70 9.52 2.49
N ASP A 82 -17.04 10.81 2.58
CA ASP A 82 -18.11 11.34 3.43
C ASP A 82 -19.49 10.78 3.04
N GLU A 83 -19.69 10.44 1.76
CA GLU A 83 -20.95 9.93 1.22
C GLU A 83 -20.96 8.38 1.17
N MET A 84 -19.80 7.75 1.18
CA MET A 84 -19.65 6.28 1.11
C MET A 84 -19.93 5.56 2.45
N GLY A 85 -20.51 6.26 3.42
CA GLY A 85 -20.95 5.69 4.69
C GLY A 85 -21.95 4.54 4.49
N GLY A 86 -21.80 3.46 5.27
CA GLY A 86 -22.74 2.33 5.20
C GLY A 86 -22.59 1.43 3.97
N MET A 87 -21.53 1.58 3.17
CA MET A 87 -21.23 0.75 1.99
C MET A 87 -21.21 -0.77 2.27
N ALA A 88 -20.96 -1.17 3.51
CA ALA A 88 -21.00 -2.57 3.92
C ALA A 88 -22.39 -3.23 3.71
N ILE A 89 -23.48 -2.45 3.71
CA ILE A 89 -24.85 -2.97 3.54
C ILE A 89 -25.15 -3.32 2.06
N PRO A 90 -25.00 -2.40 1.08
CA PRO A 90 -25.26 -2.72 -0.32
C PRO A 90 -24.17 -3.60 -0.96
N MET A 91 -22.93 -3.57 -0.44
CA MET A 91 -21.78 -4.22 -1.08
C MET A 91 -20.86 -4.95 -0.07
N PRO A 92 -21.38 -5.89 0.74
CA PRO A 92 -20.62 -6.51 1.84
C PRO A 92 -19.35 -7.23 1.36
N LYS A 93 -19.43 -8.00 0.28
CA LYS A 93 -18.26 -8.74 -0.25
C LYS A 93 -17.12 -7.82 -0.67
N ILE A 94 -17.44 -6.73 -1.37
CA ILE A 94 -16.44 -5.77 -1.85
C ILE A 94 -15.86 -5.01 -0.66
N PHE A 95 -16.70 -4.61 0.30
CA PHE A 95 -16.23 -3.95 1.53
C PHE A 95 -15.30 -4.84 2.37
N THR A 96 -15.61 -6.13 2.52
CA THR A 96 -14.76 -7.07 3.25
C THR A 96 -13.41 -7.26 2.56
N ILE A 97 -13.40 -7.52 1.24
CA ILE A 97 -12.15 -7.70 0.49
C ILE A 97 -11.32 -6.40 0.49
N PHE A 98 -11.97 -5.23 0.33
CA PHE A 98 -11.30 -3.93 0.40
C PHE A 98 -10.62 -3.70 1.76
N THR A 99 -11.32 -4.02 2.85
CA THR A 99 -10.80 -3.89 4.21
C THR A 99 -9.63 -4.84 4.46
N ILE A 100 -9.75 -6.11 4.04
CA ILE A 100 -8.67 -7.09 4.16
C ILE A 100 -7.44 -6.61 3.39
N LEU A 101 -7.58 -6.21 2.13
CA LEU A 101 -6.47 -5.75 1.31
C LEU A 101 -5.82 -4.48 1.86
N SER A 102 -6.61 -3.56 2.40
CA SER A 102 -6.10 -2.35 3.06
C SER A 102 -5.24 -2.70 4.27
N MET A 103 -5.69 -3.65 5.10
CA MET A 103 -4.90 -4.15 6.24
C MET A 103 -3.68 -4.93 5.80
N THR A 104 -3.80 -5.75 4.74
CA THR A 104 -2.66 -6.45 4.15
C THR A 104 -1.62 -5.46 3.63
N SER A 105 -2.00 -4.37 2.96
CA SER A 105 -1.06 -3.33 2.49
C SER A 105 -0.25 -2.75 3.64
N LEU A 106 -0.92 -2.46 4.77
CA LEU A 106 -0.29 -1.89 5.96
C LEU A 106 0.66 -2.89 6.63
N ALA A 107 0.23 -4.14 6.80
CA ALA A 107 1.06 -5.20 7.36
C ALA A 107 2.27 -5.53 6.48
N LEU A 108 2.05 -5.59 5.17
CA LEU A 108 3.07 -5.98 4.19
C LEU A 108 4.22 -4.97 4.12
N SER A 109 3.95 -3.67 4.21
CA SER A 109 5.00 -2.64 4.28
C SER A 109 5.87 -2.74 5.53
N GLY A 110 5.35 -3.31 6.63
CA GLY A 110 6.12 -3.60 7.83
C GLY A 110 6.84 -4.96 7.77
N MET A 111 6.22 -5.96 7.12
CA MET A 111 6.70 -7.35 7.09
C MET A 111 7.67 -7.65 5.94
N SER A 112 7.73 -6.85 4.88
CA SER A 112 8.64 -7.07 3.73
C SER A 112 10.11 -7.16 4.17
N GLY A 113 10.49 -6.42 5.20
CA GLY A 113 11.82 -6.51 5.83
C GLY A 113 12.13 -7.86 6.49
N PHE A 114 11.13 -8.50 7.10
CA PHE A 114 11.28 -9.82 7.71
C PHE A 114 11.41 -10.91 6.65
N VAL A 115 10.60 -10.86 5.60
CA VAL A 115 10.62 -11.82 4.49
C VAL A 115 11.94 -11.76 3.73
N ALA A 116 12.44 -10.56 3.43
CA ALA A 116 13.75 -10.42 2.76
C ALA A 116 14.89 -11.00 3.59
N LYS A 117 14.86 -10.82 4.92
CA LYS A 117 15.87 -11.38 5.83
C LYS A 117 15.83 -12.91 5.84
N LEU A 118 14.63 -13.52 5.80
CA LEU A 118 14.48 -14.97 5.67
C LEU A 118 15.04 -15.49 4.34
N ILE A 119 14.73 -14.84 3.22
CA ILE A 119 15.21 -15.26 1.89
C ILE A 119 16.74 -15.26 1.85
N VAL A 120 17.37 -14.19 2.34
CA VAL A 120 18.84 -14.12 2.42
C VAL A 120 19.40 -15.18 3.37
N PHE A 121 18.76 -15.40 4.52
CA PHE A 121 19.20 -16.41 5.49
C PHE A 121 19.14 -17.84 4.95
N PHE A 122 18.10 -18.19 4.20
CA PHE A 122 18.00 -19.48 3.53
C PHE A 122 19.01 -19.60 2.39
N TRP A 123 19.20 -18.54 1.59
CA TRP A 123 20.14 -18.55 0.47
C TRP A 123 21.60 -18.70 0.91
N ASN A 124 22.00 -18.09 2.03
CA ASN A 124 23.37 -18.14 2.54
C ASN A 124 23.70 -19.43 3.31
N ASN A 125 22.72 -20.32 3.53
CA ASN A 125 22.89 -21.60 4.22
C ASN A 125 23.05 -22.79 3.25
N TYR A 126 23.21 -22.52 1.96
CA TYR A 126 23.60 -23.48 0.91
C TYR A 126 24.87 -22.98 0.23
#